data_AF-A0A1B6EBI6-F1
#
_entry.id   AF-A0A1B6EBI6-F1
#
_cell.length_a   1.000
_cell.length_b   1.000
_cell.length_c   1.000
_cell.angle_alpha   90.00
_cell.angle_beta   90.00
_cell.angle_gamma   90.00
#
_symmetry.space_group_name_H-M   'P 1'
#
loop_
_entity.id
_entity.type
_entity.pdbx_description
1 polymer ?
#
loop_
_entity_poly.entity_id
_entity_poly.type
_entity_poly.pdbx_seq_one_letter_code
_entity_poly.pdbx_strand_id
1 'polypeptide(L)'
;MAEIESPEEENEDGLLNILKRIDNKALCDFCKDTFLPPIKVCANYHYFCDNCNVTKCPCCSDTAKVSSFKIQRKCTLSDKCEVYHYDKGSWQQHEKICKYRMVTCY
;
A
#
# COMPACT_ATOMS: atom_id res chain seq x y z
N MET A 1 3.92 -36.22 21.89
CA MET A 1 3.90 -34.78 22.18
C MET A 1 4.14 -34.10 20.86
N ALA A 2 3.12 -33.49 20.27
CA ALA A 2 3.24 -32.81 18.99
C ALA A 2 3.69 -31.38 19.30
N GLU A 3 4.93 -31.08 18.97
CA GLU A 3 5.47 -29.72 19.01
C GLU A 3 4.86 -28.96 17.83
N ILE A 4 4.08 -27.94 18.15
CA ILE A 4 3.37 -27.10 17.20
C ILE A 4 4.42 -26.13 16.65
N GLU A 5 4.88 -26.36 15.43
CA GLU A 5 5.73 -25.43 14.70
C GLU A 5 4.99 -24.09 14.53
N SER A 6 5.45 -23.05 15.23
CA SER A 6 4.97 -21.67 15.03
C SER A 6 5.58 -21.13 13.72
N PRO A 7 4.78 -20.68 12.74
CA PRO A 7 5.31 -20.02 11.56
C PRO A 7 5.42 -18.52 11.83
N GLU A 8 6.44 -18.11 12.59
CA GLU A 8 6.65 -16.70 12.94
C GLU A 8 8.09 -16.26 12.66
N GLU A 9 8.57 -16.48 11.44
CA GLU A 9 9.69 -15.71 10.88
C GLU A 9 9.39 -15.40 9.41
N GLU A 10 8.38 -14.56 9.15
CA GLU A 10 8.25 -13.85 7.88
C GLU A 10 9.37 -12.81 7.79
N ASN A 11 10.53 -13.30 7.35
CA ASN A 11 11.77 -12.62 6.95
C ASN A 11 11.58 -11.11 6.64
N GLU A 12 12.19 -10.23 7.44
CA GLU A 12 12.14 -8.77 7.28
C GLU A 12 12.56 -8.32 5.86
N ASP A 13 13.50 -9.03 5.22
CA ASP A 13 13.91 -8.79 3.83
C ASP A 13 12.76 -9.03 2.83
N GLY A 14 11.87 -9.98 3.12
CA GLY A 14 10.67 -10.24 2.35
C GLY A 14 9.68 -9.07 2.43
N LEU A 15 9.44 -8.57 3.64
CA LEU A 15 8.54 -7.43 3.87
C LEU A 15 9.10 -6.14 3.24
N LEU A 16 10.40 -5.89 3.35
CA LEU A 16 11.06 -4.74 2.76
C LEU A 16 10.99 -4.75 1.22
N ASN A 17 11.17 -5.93 0.61
CA ASN A 17 11.04 -6.10 -0.84
C ASN A 17 9.60 -5.94 -1.32
N ILE A 18 8.62 -6.39 -0.52
CA ILE A 18 7.19 -6.16 -0.78
C ILE A 18 6.88 -4.66 -0.72
N LEU A 19 7.33 -3.95 0.32
CA LEU A 19 7.14 -2.50 0.47
C LEU A 19 7.77 -1.73 -0.69
N LYS A 20 9.03 -2.02 -1.06
CA LYS A 20 9.70 -1.41 -2.22
C LYS A 20 8.95 -1.63 -3.54
N ARG A 21 8.34 -2.80 -3.74
CA ARG A 21 7.52 -3.07 -4.93
C ARG A 21 6.23 -2.27 -4.94
N ILE A 22 5.65 -2.00 -3.78
CA ILE A 22 4.44 -1.19 -3.67
C ILE A 22 4.75 0.30 -3.78
N ASP A 23 5.85 0.78 -3.23
CA ASP A 23 6.34 2.15 -3.49
C ASP A 23 6.53 2.40 -5.00
N ASN A 24 7.00 1.38 -5.73
CA ASN A 24 7.13 1.44 -7.19
C ASN A 24 5.80 1.20 -7.94
N LYS A 25 4.75 0.71 -7.28
CA LYS A 25 3.41 0.49 -7.86
C LYS A 25 2.46 1.56 -7.34
N ALA A 26 2.23 2.60 -8.14
CA ALA A 26 1.33 3.69 -7.76
C ALA A 26 -0.16 3.29 -7.65
N LEU A 27 -0.58 2.17 -8.27
CA LEU A 27 -2.01 1.88 -8.51
C LEU A 27 -2.42 0.44 -8.17
N CYS A 28 -3.62 0.31 -7.64
CA CYS A 28 -4.31 -0.94 -7.35
C CYS A 28 -4.48 -1.82 -8.59
N ASP A 29 -4.15 -3.11 -8.49
CA ASP A 29 -4.31 -4.04 -9.62
C ASP A 29 -5.78 -4.23 -10.02
N PHE A 30 -6.74 -3.93 -9.13
CA PHE A 30 -8.18 -3.96 -9.39
C PHE A 30 -8.76 -2.61 -9.86
N CYS A 31 -8.81 -1.58 -8.99
CA CYS A 31 -9.47 -0.32 -9.32
C CYS A 31 -8.62 0.65 -10.15
N LYS A 32 -7.33 0.34 -10.37
CA LYS A 32 -6.37 1.20 -11.08
C LYS A 32 -6.25 2.61 -10.50
N ASP A 33 -6.65 2.79 -9.23
CA ASP A 33 -6.52 4.02 -8.44
C ASP A 33 -5.43 3.83 -7.37
N THR A 34 -5.09 4.88 -6.65
CA THR A 34 -4.03 4.84 -5.63
C THR A 34 -4.34 3.84 -4.50
N PHE A 35 -3.33 3.09 -4.05
CA PHE A 35 -3.46 2.07 -2.98
C PHE A 35 -3.89 2.60 -1.62
N LEU A 36 -5.07 2.22 -1.15
CA LEU A 36 -5.50 2.55 0.21
C LEU A 36 -5.04 1.44 1.16
N PRO A 37 -4.22 1.74 2.17
CA PRO A 37 -3.88 0.76 3.19
C PRO A 37 -5.06 0.55 4.16
N PRO A 38 -5.12 -0.62 4.84
CA PRO A 38 -4.27 -1.79 4.59
C PRO A 38 -4.43 -2.35 3.18
N ILE A 39 -3.46 -3.11 2.67
CA ILE A 39 -3.57 -3.71 1.33
C ILE A 39 -3.96 -5.18 1.45
N LYS A 40 -4.71 -5.66 0.46
CA LYS A 40 -4.92 -7.10 0.27
C LYS A 40 -3.86 -7.62 -0.67
N VAL A 41 -3.33 -8.80 -0.36
CA VAL A 41 -2.32 -9.49 -1.16
C VAL A 41 -2.78 -10.94 -1.38
N CYS A 42 -2.60 -11.44 -2.60
CA CYS A 42 -2.77 -12.87 -2.89
C CYS A 42 -1.43 -13.61 -2.83
N ALA A 43 -1.45 -14.95 -2.85
CA ALA A 43 -0.23 -15.78 -2.86
C ALA A 43 0.74 -15.45 -4.02
N ASN A 44 0.22 -14.97 -5.15
CA ASN A 44 0.99 -14.52 -6.31
C ASN A 44 1.39 -13.02 -6.27
N TYR A 45 1.37 -12.38 -5.11
CA TYR A 45 1.81 -10.98 -4.91
C TYR A 45 1.08 -9.91 -5.77
N HIS A 46 -0.19 -10.14 -6.10
CA HIS A 46 -1.05 -9.06 -6.63
C HIS A 46 -1.61 -8.24 -5.48
N TYR A 47 -1.65 -6.92 -5.67
CA TYR A 47 -1.97 -5.98 -4.61
C TYR A 47 -3.32 -5.29 -4.88
N PHE A 48 -4.17 -5.24 -3.86
CA PHE A 48 -5.50 -4.63 -3.95
C PHE A 48 -5.73 -3.66 -2.78
N CYS A 49 -6.51 -2.60 -2.99
CA CYS A 49 -6.98 -1.75 -1.90
C CYS A 49 -7.89 -2.54 -0.95
N ASP A 50 -7.88 -2.24 0.34
CA ASP A 50 -8.84 -2.86 1.27
C ASP A 50 -10.30 -2.61 0.87
N ASN A 51 -10.58 -1.38 0.42
CA ASN A 51 -11.90 -0.97 -0.07
C ASN A 51 -12.34 -1.72 -1.34
N CYS A 52 -11.42 -2.33 -2.08
CA CYS A 52 -11.81 -3.23 -3.15
C CYS A 52 -12.31 -4.52 -2.48
N ASN A 53 -13.58 -4.88 -2.69
CA ASN A 53 -14.20 -6.09 -2.11
C ASN A 53 -13.69 -7.38 -2.80
N VAL A 54 -12.36 -7.51 -2.87
CA VAL A 54 -11.61 -8.56 -3.55
C VAL A 54 -11.35 -9.66 -2.52
N THR A 55 -12.12 -10.72 -2.60
CA THR A 55 -11.91 -11.96 -1.82
C THR A 55 -11.07 -12.97 -2.60
N LYS A 56 -11.14 -12.91 -3.93
CA LYS A 56 -10.30 -13.68 -4.87
C LYS A 56 -9.58 -12.73 -5.81
N CYS A 57 -8.31 -12.98 -6.03
CA CYS A 57 -7.46 -12.29 -6.99
C CYS A 57 -8.07 -12.42 -8.39
N PRO A 58 -8.42 -11.31 -9.07
CA PRO A 58 -8.92 -11.36 -10.44
C PRO A 58 -7.88 -11.85 -11.46
N CYS A 59 -6.58 -11.76 -11.13
CA CYS A 59 -5.51 -12.18 -12.03
C CYS A 59 -5.20 -13.69 -11.95
N CYS A 60 -5.35 -14.30 -10.77
CA CYS A 60 -4.89 -15.67 -10.51
C CYS A 60 -5.98 -16.59 -9.96
N SER A 61 -7.16 -16.06 -9.63
CA SER A 61 -8.23 -16.76 -8.91
C SER A 61 -7.88 -17.25 -7.49
N ASP A 62 -6.67 -16.97 -6.99
CA ASP A 62 -6.25 -17.25 -5.61
C ASP A 62 -6.97 -16.38 -4.57
N THR A 63 -7.04 -16.87 -3.34
CA THR A 63 -7.56 -16.09 -2.22
C THR A 63 -6.69 -14.86 -1.97
N ALA A 64 -7.32 -13.69 -1.90
CA ALA A 64 -6.70 -12.46 -1.44
C ALA A 64 -6.90 -12.34 0.08
N LYS A 65 -5.82 -12.14 0.84
CA LYS A 65 -5.86 -11.93 2.28
C LYS A 65 -5.49 -10.48 2.59
N VAL A 66 -6.16 -9.88 3.57
CA VAL A 66 -5.75 -8.58 4.12
C VAL A 66 -4.40 -8.79 4.77
N SER A 67 -3.38 -8.06 4.31
CA SER A 67 -2.11 -8.04 5.03
C SER A 67 -2.13 -6.93 6.07
N SER A 68 -1.30 -7.09 7.10
CA SER A 68 -1.01 -6.04 8.08
C SER A 68 -0.08 -4.95 7.51
N PHE A 69 0.27 -4.99 6.21
CA PHE A 69 1.14 -4.00 5.58
C PHE A 69 0.47 -2.63 5.54
N LYS A 70 0.95 -1.73 6.39
CA LYS A 70 0.66 -0.29 6.28
C LYS A 70 1.70 0.33 5.36
N ILE A 71 1.29 0.66 4.14
CA ILE A 71 2.13 1.42 3.21
C ILE A 71 2.01 2.89 3.55
N GLN A 72 3.16 3.56 3.62
CA GLN A 72 3.24 4.99 3.69
C GLN A 72 3.11 5.58 2.28
N ARG A 73 2.26 6.59 2.11
CA ARG A 73 2.14 7.37 0.87
C ARG A 73 2.97 8.63 0.95
N LYS A 74 3.87 8.82 -0.01
CA LYS A 74 4.58 10.09 -0.20
C LYS A 74 3.63 11.16 -0.74
N CYS A 75 3.82 12.40 -0.31
CA CYS A 75 3.16 13.56 -0.92
C CYS A 75 3.45 13.63 -2.42
N THR A 76 2.41 13.86 -3.25
CA THR A 76 2.56 13.86 -4.72
C THR A 76 2.82 15.25 -5.31
N LEU A 77 2.76 16.30 -4.49
CA LEU A 77 2.88 17.69 -4.96
C LEU A 77 4.31 18.11 -5.29
N SER A 78 5.31 17.40 -4.78
CA SER A 78 6.71 17.62 -5.13
C SER A 78 7.58 16.45 -4.71
N ASP A 79 8.55 16.07 -5.55
CA ASP A 79 9.56 15.07 -5.20
C ASP A 79 10.41 15.48 -3.99
N LYS A 80 10.50 16.80 -3.72
CA LYS A 80 11.20 17.38 -2.57
C LYS A 80 10.43 17.24 -1.26
N CYS A 81 9.15 16.84 -1.32
CA CYS A 81 8.35 16.62 -0.13
C CYS A 81 8.60 15.20 0.40
N GLU A 82 9.34 15.10 1.50
CA GLU A 82 9.65 13.83 2.17
C GLU A 82 8.62 13.47 3.26
N VAL A 83 7.40 14.01 3.16
CA VAL A 83 6.34 13.71 4.11
C VAL A 83 5.55 12.50 3.64
N TYR A 84 5.37 11.56 4.57
CA TYR A 84 4.73 10.27 4.35
C TYR A 84 3.50 10.11 5.25
N HIS A 85 2.42 9.57 4.68
CA HIS A 85 1.12 9.42 5.36
C HIS A 85 0.56 8.01 5.21
N TYR A 86 0.03 7.46 6.29
CA TYR A 86 -0.57 6.13 6.24
C TYR A 86 -2.00 6.16 5.70
N ASP A 87 -2.84 7.12 6.08
CA ASP A 87 -4.23 7.14 5.65
C ASP A 87 -4.50 8.21 4.58
N LYS A 88 -5.53 7.98 3.76
CA LYS A 88 -5.94 8.90 2.69
C LYS A 88 -6.33 10.28 3.24
N GLY A 89 -6.95 10.33 4.41
CA GLY A 89 -7.43 11.57 5.01
C GLY A 89 -6.28 12.50 5.36
N SER A 90 -5.28 12.01 6.11
CA SER A 90 -4.10 12.77 6.47
C SER A 90 -3.25 13.12 5.26
N TRP A 91 -3.13 12.21 4.27
CA TRP A 91 -2.47 12.51 3.00
C TRP A 91 -3.14 13.67 2.25
N GLN A 92 -4.48 13.62 2.07
CA GLN A 92 -5.23 14.70 1.41
C GLN A 92 -5.19 16.02 2.19
N GLN A 93 -5.17 15.97 3.53
CA GLN A 93 -5.00 17.17 4.35
C GLN A 93 -3.60 17.77 4.18
N HIS A 94 -2.57 16.93 4.18
CA HIS A 94 -1.20 17.36 3.94
C HIS A 94 -1.05 18.04 2.58
N GLU A 95 -1.60 17.47 1.51
CA GLU A 95 -1.48 18.06 0.18
C GLU A 95 -2.09 19.48 0.13
N LYS A 96 -3.12 19.78 0.92
CA LYS A 96 -3.67 21.14 0.99
C LYS A 96 -2.68 22.15 1.59
N ILE A 97 -1.86 21.71 2.54
CA ILE A 97 -0.93 22.56 3.33
C ILE A 97 0.55 22.32 2.97
N CYS A 98 0.83 21.50 1.96
CA CYS A 98 2.20 21.14 1.63
C CYS A 98 2.99 22.39 1.23
N LYS A 99 4.12 22.64 1.89
CA LYS A 99 4.98 23.80 1.61
C LYS A 99 5.54 23.84 0.18
N TYR A 100 5.59 22.68 -0.49
CA TYR A 100 6.05 22.55 -1.87
C TYR A 100 4.90 22.57 -2.89
N ARG A 101 3.66 22.72 -2.44
CA ARG A 101 2.50 22.86 -3.33
C ARG A 101 2.72 24.05 -4.25
N MET A 102 2.64 23.83 -5.56
CA MET A 102 2.53 24.94 -6.50
C MET A 102 1.18 25.63 -6.32
N VAL A 103 1.21 26.91 -5.98
CA VAL A 103 0.04 27.78 -5.98
C VAL A 103 0.16 28.67 -7.21
N THR A 104 -0.71 28.47 -8.20
CA THR A 104 -0.83 29.40 -9.31
C THR A 104 -1.47 30.68 -8.79
N CYS A 105 -0.77 31.80 -8.95
CA CYS A 105 -1.34 33.13 -8.76
C CYS A 105 -2.17 33.46 -10.00
N TYR A 106 -3.44 33.84 -9.80
CA TYR A 106 -4.32 34.39 -10.84
C TYR A 106 -4.29 35.92 -10.77
#